data_AF-N0AX87-F1
#
_entry.id   AF-N0AX87-F1
#
_cell.length_a   1.000
_cell.length_b   1.000
_cell.length_c   1.000
_cell.angle_alpha   90.00
_cell.angle_beta   90.00
_cell.angle_gamma   90.00
#
_symmetry.space_group_name_H-M   'P 1'
#
loop_
_entity.id
_entity.type
_entity.pdbx_description
1 polymer ?
#
loop_
_entity_poly.entity_id
_entity_poly.type
_entity_poly.pdbx_seq_one_letter_code
_entity_poly.pdbx_strand_id
1 'polypeptide(L)'
;MYRQFQEHTYDNYIYSRNISLLDMKQGDVTGDGIIDYVYLYGNKRDETEIFADHITLVIQNGRSNQVSTIKHPNNAGYNAKLFLGDFSKDYILDILISIESGGSGGYGIFYIYSFRNNIPRLLFDFEKYNNSYTFKVNYEDFYKVSVGSPPLDLLFTLDISYKGYEYLSQLYDENGKLIQPIQGEVLSAGALYPIVTNQKSMNYDLLVFQRIIGISNSDTLGHVENLLTWNGTQFISTRLATAILGTKYISLD
;
A
#
# COMPACT_ATOMS: atom_id res chain seq x y z
N MET A 1 -44.76 -42.25 13.70
CA MET A 1 -45.60 -41.15 13.19
C MET A 1 -44.70 -40.15 12.50
N TYR A 2 -44.76 -40.11 11.17
CA TYR A 2 -44.01 -39.17 10.33
C TYR A 2 -44.56 -37.75 10.49
N ARG A 3 -43.67 -36.77 10.68
CA ARG A 3 -43.96 -35.35 10.43
C ARG A 3 -42.94 -34.86 9.40
N GLN A 4 -43.47 -34.37 8.29
CA GLN A 4 -42.75 -34.00 7.08
C GLN A 4 -41.75 -32.86 7.33
N PHE A 5 -40.57 -32.99 6.73
CA PHE A 5 -39.62 -31.91 6.51
C PHE A 5 -40.26 -30.89 5.55
N GLN A 6 -40.33 -29.62 5.96
CA GLN A 6 -40.51 -28.50 5.05
C GLN A 6 -39.13 -28.06 4.58
N GLU A 7 -38.93 -28.10 3.27
CA GLU A 7 -37.78 -27.52 2.56
C GLU A 7 -37.79 -26.01 2.75
N HIS A 8 -36.73 -25.47 3.36
CA HIS A 8 -36.41 -24.05 3.26
C HIS A 8 -35.60 -23.85 1.98
N THR A 9 -36.28 -23.36 0.94
CA THR A 9 -35.66 -22.81 -0.25
C THR A 9 -34.86 -21.56 0.14
N TYR A 10 -33.53 -21.66 0.09
CA TYR A 10 -32.67 -20.48 0.11
C TYR A 10 -32.83 -19.76 -1.24
N ASP A 11 -33.44 -18.58 -1.19
CA ASP A 11 -33.52 -17.67 -2.33
C ASP A 11 -32.10 -17.32 -2.81
N ASN A 12 -31.76 -17.76 -4.01
CA ASN A 12 -30.59 -17.34 -4.75
C ASN A 12 -30.79 -15.90 -5.23
N TYR A 13 -30.43 -14.91 -4.40
CA TYR A 13 -30.20 -13.55 -4.89
C TYR A 13 -28.91 -13.52 -5.71
N ILE A 14 -29.01 -13.86 -6.99
CA ILE A 14 -28.00 -13.52 -7.99
C ILE A 14 -28.12 -12.02 -8.21
N TYR A 15 -27.45 -11.22 -7.36
CA TYR A 15 -27.16 -9.84 -7.71
C TYR A 15 -26.37 -9.89 -9.02
N SER A 16 -26.94 -9.38 -10.12
CA SER A 16 -26.20 -9.17 -11.35
C SER A 16 -25.08 -8.18 -11.05
N ARG A 17 -23.85 -8.68 -10.87
CA ARG A 17 -22.69 -7.82 -10.68
C ARG A 17 -22.46 -7.04 -11.96
N ASN A 18 -22.58 -5.71 -11.88
CA ASN A 18 -22.32 -4.85 -13.03
C ASN A 18 -20.82 -4.60 -13.13
N ILE A 19 -20.24 -4.97 -14.27
CA ILE A 19 -18.87 -4.57 -14.61
C ILE A 19 -18.89 -3.05 -14.76
N SER A 20 -18.11 -2.39 -13.90
CA SER A 20 -18.03 -0.94 -13.80
C SER A 20 -16.63 -0.48 -14.19
N LEU A 21 -16.54 0.60 -14.96
CA LEU A 21 -15.29 1.31 -15.17
C LEU A 21 -14.92 2.04 -13.87
N LEU A 22 -13.74 1.77 -13.33
CA LEU A 22 -13.25 2.35 -12.08
C LEU A 22 -12.31 3.53 -12.32
N ASP A 23 -11.40 3.38 -13.29
CA ASP A 23 -10.53 4.47 -13.74
C ASP A 23 -10.07 4.22 -15.19
N MET A 24 -9.68 5.28 -15.88
CA MET A 24 -9.10 5.23 -17.23
C MET A 24 -7.96 6.25 -17.37
N LYS A 25 -6.93 5.86 -18.11
CA LYS A 25 -5.80 6.72 -18.52
C LYS A 25 -5.45 6.46 -19.97
N GLN A 26 -4.78 7.43 -20.57
CA GLN A 26 -4.26 7.35 -21.94
C GLN A 26 -2.78 7.69 -21.92
N GLY A 27 -1.96 6.92 -22.62
CA GLY A 27 -0.52 7.12 -22.71
C GLY A 27 0.15 6.04 -23.54
N ASP A 28 1.33 6.31 -24.07
CA ASP A 28 2.14 5.30 -24.76
C ASP A 28 2.78 4.37 -23.72
N VAL A 29 2.13 3.23 -23.46
CA VAL A 29 2.62 2.19 -22.53
C VAL A 29 3.31 1.04 -23.26
N THR A 30 3.23 1.01 -24.58
CA THR A 30 3.86 0.01 -25.43
C THR A 30 5.24 0.45 -25.95
N GLY A 31 5.51 1.75 -25.99
CA GLY A 31 6.75 2.38 -26.43
C GLY A 31 6.85 2.58 -27.94
N ASP A 32 5.71 2.59 -28.66
CA ASP A 32 5.67 2.69 -30.13
C ASP A 32 5.32 4.10 -30.66
N GLY A 33 5.21 5.07 -29.75
CA GLY A 33 4.85 6.46 -30.02
C GLY A 33 3.35 6.71 -30.22
N ILE A 34 2.49 5.70 -30.10
CA ILE A 34 1.04 5.82 -30.23
C ILE A 34 0.38 5.69 -28.85
N ILE A 35 -0.62 6.53 -28.61
CA ILE A 35 -1.37 6.54 -27.36
C ILE A 35 -2.20 5.27 -27.24
N ASP A 36 -1.98 4.52 -26.17
CA ASP A 36 -2.80 3.38 -25.75
C ASP A 36 -3.85 3.80 -24.73
N TYR A 37 -4.85 2.94 -24.51
CA TYR A 37 -5.90 3.15 -23.51
C TYR A 37 -5.79 2.13 -22.39
N VAL A 38 -5.72 2.60 -21.16
CA VAL A 38 -5.54 1.78 -19.96
C VAL A 38 -6.76 1.95 -19.07
N TYR A 39 -7.41 0.84 -18.73
CA TYR A 39 -8.65 0.81 -17.96
C TYR A 39 -8.49 -0.08 -16.72
N LEU A 40 -9.12 0.35 -15.63
CA LEU A 40 -9.47 -0.53 -14.53
C LEU A 40 -10.97 -0.80 -14.56
N TYR A 41 -11.33 -2.07 -14.68
CA TYR A 41 -12.70 -2.53 -14.49
C TYR A 41 -12.82 -3.30 -13.20
N GLY A 42 -13.99 -3.27 -12.57
CA GLY A 42 -14.31 -4.14 -11.45
C GLY A 42 -15.81 -4.32 -11.30
N ASN A 43 -16.19 -5.28 -10.49
CA ASN A 43 -17.58 -5.62 -10.24
C ASN A 43 -18.08 -4.85 -9.02
N LYS A 44 -19.20 -4.14 -9.20
CA LYS A 44 -19.93 -3.49 -8.11
C LYS A 44 -21.28 -4.19 -7.91
N ARG A 45 -21.79 -4.15 -6.67
CA ARG A 45 -23.12 -4.68 -6.33
C ARG A 45 -24.24 -3.82 -6.90
N ASP A 46 -24.06 -2.50 -6.90
CA ASP A 46 -24.92 -1.51 -7.53
C ASP A 46 -24.08 -0.26 -7.89
N GLU A 47 -24.69 0.72 -8.56
CA GLU A 47 -23.99 1.92 -9.04
C GLU A 47 -23.52 2.86 -7.92
N THR A 48 -24.14 2.78 -6.73
CA THR A 48 -23.83 3.65 -5.59
C THR A 48 -22.71 3.08 -4.71
N GLU A 49 -22.43 1.78 -4.84
CA GLU A 49 -21.37 1.09 -4.12
C GLU A 49 -19.98 1.63 -4.49
N ILE A 50 -19.16 1.86 -3.46
CA ILE A 50 -17.78 2.35 -3.62
C ILE A 50 -16.76 1.20 -3.58
N PHE A 51 -17.15 0.06 -3.02
CA PHE A 51 -16.36 -1.17 -3.08
C PHE A 51 -16.47 -1.83 -4.47
N ALA A 52 -15.35 -2.33 -4.97
CA ALA A 52 -15.33 -3.18 -6.16
C ALA A 52 -14.49 -4.43 -5.91
N ASP A 53 -14.91 -5.56 -6.49
CA ASP A 53 -14.11 -6.79 -6.55
C ASP A 53 -13.80 -7.21 -7.98
N HIS A 54 -12.95 -8.22 -8.17
CA HIS A 54 -12.46 -8.64 -9.50
C HIS A 54 -11.86 -7.49 -10.31
N ILE A 55 -11.20 -6.56 -9.63
CA ILE A 55 -10.53 -5.43 -10.25
C ILE A 55 -9.49 -5.94 -11.24
N THR A 56 -9.59 -5.52 -12.50
CA THR A 56 -8.84 -6.09 -13.61
C THR A 56 -8.28 -4.96 -14.47
N LEU A 57 -6.99 -5.07 -14.80
CA LEU A 57 -6.33 -4.15 -15.71
C LEU A 57 -6.60 -4.58 -17.15
N VAL A 58 -7.09 -3.66 -17.97
CA VAL A 58 -7.33 -3.85 -19.40
C VAL A 58 -6.58 -2.79 -20.18
N ILE A 59 -5.82 -3.21 -21.19
CA ILE A 59 -5.02 -2.31 -22.04
C ILE A 59 -5.47 -2.53 -23.48
N GLN A 60 -5.89 -1.47 -24.17
CA GLN A 60 -6.16 -1.49 -25.60
C GLN A 60 -5.04 -0.77 -26.33
N ASN A 61 -4.34 -1.50 -27.19
CA ASN A 61 -3.27 -0.95 -28.01
C ASN A 61 -3.85 0.06 -29.03
N GLY A 62 -3.32 1.28 -29.07
CA GLY A 62 -3.84 2.36 -29.91
C GLY A 62 -3.59 2.17 -31.41
N ARG A 63 -2.56 1.39 -31.78
CA ARG A 63 -2.21 1.08 -33.17
C ARG A 63 -3.02 -0.08 -33.72
N SER A 64 -3.10 -1.18 -32.98
CA SER A 64 -3.64 -2.46 -33.44
C SER A 64 -5.06 -2.73 -32.97
N ASN A 65 -5.57 -1.97 -32.00
CA ASN A 65 -6.82 -2.23 -31.26
C ASN A 65 -6.86 -3.58 -30.54
N GLN A 66 -5.72 -4.27 -30.40
CA GLN A 66 -5.66 -5.48 -29.60
C GLN A 66 -5.86 -5.15 -28.12
N VAL A 67 -6.64 -5.99 -27.44
CA VAL A 67 -6.95 -5.84 -26.02
C VAL A 67 -6.19 -6.90 -25.22
N SER A 68 -5.48 -6.48 -24.19
CA SER A 68 -4.82 -7.34 -23.22
C SER A 68 -5.45 -7.17 -21.85
N THR A 69 -5.62 -8.28 -21.12
CA THR A 69 -6.24 -8.31 -19.80
C THR A 69 -5.27 -8.94 -18.81
N ILE A 70 -4.97 -8.21 -17.73
CA ILE A 70 -4.03 -8.63 -16.70
C ILE A 70 -4.78 -8.78 -15.37
N LYS A 71 -4.79 -10.01 -14.86
CA LYS A 71 -5.33 -10.34 -13.53
C LYS A 71 -4.21 -10.31 -12.50
N HIS A 72 -4.52 -9.80 -11.31
CA HIS A 72 -3.61 -9.76 -10.17
C HIS A 72 -4.29 -10.42 -8.94
N PRO A 73 -3.53 -10.98 -7.98
CA PRO A 73 -4.09 -11.85 -6.93
C PRO A 73 -5.05 -11.13 -5.97
N ASN A 74 -4.62 -10.02 -5.38
CA ASN A 74 -5.44 -9.20 -4.49
C ASN A 74 -6.10 -8.08 -5.30
N ASN A 75 -7.40 -8.21 -5.59
CA ASN A 75 -8.10 -7.40 -6.60
C ASN A 75 -9.48 -6.89 -6.12
N ALA A 76 -9.62 -6.62 -4.83
CA ALA A 76 -10.85 -6.12 -4.25
C ALA A 76 -10.57 -5.03 -3.23
N GLY A 77 -11.39 -3.98 -3.22
CA GLY A 77 -11.23 -2.85 -2.32
C GLY A 77 -11.95 -1.61 -2.81
N TYR A 78 -11.48 -0.47 -2.35
CA TYR A 78 -12.05 0.85 -2.57
C TYR A 78 -11.10 1.70 -3.40
N ASN A 79 -11.65 2.77 -4.01
CA ASN A 79 -10.87 3.85 -4.62
C ASN A 79 -9.78 3.39 -5.61
N ALA A 80 -10.06 2.35 -6.40
CA ALA A 80 -9.12 1.80 -7.36
C ALA A 80 -8.73 2.85 -8.41
N LYS A 81 -7.42 3.08 -8.61
CA LYS A 81 -6.88 4.16 -9.44
C LYS A 81 -5.70 3.71 -10.28
N LEU A 82 -5.54 4.38 -11.42
CA LEU A 82 -4.41 4.27 -12.33
C LEU A 82 -3.50 5.49 -12.24
N PHE A 83 -2.20 5.25 -12.34
CA PHE A 83 -1.19 6.26 -12.63
C PHE A 83 -0.25 5.74 -13.71
N LEU A 84 0.07 6.58 -14.70
CA LEU A 84 1.03 6.26 -15.75
C LEU A 84 2.30 7.08 -15.55
N GLY A 85 3.46 6.43 -15.50
CA GLY A 85 4.74 7.09 -15.31
C GLY A 85 5.91 6.16 -15.63
N ASP A 86 7.04 6.72 -16.05
CA ASP A 86 8.26 5.95 -16.31
C ASP A 86 8.89 5.53 -14.97
N PHE A 87 8.62 4.30 -14.54
CA PHE A 87 9.15 3.73 -13.31
C PHE A 87 10.40 2.90 -13.57
N SER A 88 10.46 2.22 -14.71
CA SER A 88 11.57 1.35 -15.13
C SER A 88 12.75 2.11 -15.75
N LYS A 89 12.63 3.43 -15.87
CA LYS A 89 13.66 4.39 -16.34
C LYS A 89 14.10 4.10 -17.77
N ASP A 90 13.18 3.66 -18.60
CA ASP A 90 13.41 3.35 -20.02
C ASP A 90 12.63 4.25 -20.99
N TYR A 91 12.06 5.34 -20.47
CA TYR A 91 11.26 6.35 -21.19
C TYR A 91 9.90 5.86 -21.69
N ILE A 92 9.47 4.66 -21.30
CA ILE A 92 8.14 4.12 -21.62
C ILE A 92 7.27 4.21 -20.36
N LEU A 93 6.00 4.58 -20.52
CA LEU A 93 5.11 4.69 -19.37
C LEU A 93 4.77 3.31 -18.83
N ASP A 94 5.07 3.09 -17.56
CA ASP A 94 4.63 1.94 -16.79
C ASP A 94 3.31 2.28 -16.07
N ILE A 95 2.58 1.25 -15.62
CA ILE A 95 1.21 1.34 -15.11
C ILE A 95 1.20 1.00 -13.63
N LEU A 96 0.93 1.98 -12.77
CA LEU A 96 0.65 1.79 -11.35
C LEU A 96 -0.85 1.62 -11.13
N ILE A 97 -1.21 0.55 -10.41
CA ILE A 97 -2.54 0.29 -9.86
C ILE A 97 -2.47 0.50 -8.35
N SER A 98 -3.39 1.29 -7.81
CA SER A 98 -3.57 1.49 -6.37
C SER A 98 -5.00 1.17 -5.96
N ILE A 99 -5.19 0.34 -4.94
CA ILE A 99 -6.49 -0.02 -4.37
C ILE A 99 -6.40 0.11 -2.85
N GLU A 100 -7.39 0.73 -2.21
CA GLU A 100 -7.48 0.81 -0.75
C GLU A 100 -8.19 -0.46 -0.24
N SER A 101 -7.61 -1.21 0.68
CA SER A 101 -8.28 -2.40 1.23
C SER A 101 -9.49 -2.05 2.09
N GLY A 102 -9.54 -0.83 2.61
CA GLY A 102 -10.44 -0.41 3.68
C GLY A 102 -10.01 -0.92 5.06
N GLY A 103 -10.88 -0.71 6.06
CA GLY A 103 -10.62 -1.10 7.46
C GLY A 103 -9.69 -0.13 8.22
N SER A 104 -9.55 -0.35 9.52
CA SER A 104 -8.79 0.54 10.42
C SER A 104 -7.27 0.41 10.29
N GLY A 105 -6.78 -0.63 9.62
CA GLY A 105 -5.36 -0.82 9.28
C GLY A 105 -4.88 0.15 8.20
N GLY A 106 -5.79 0.63 7.34
CA GLY A 106 -5.45 1.57 6.26
C GLY A 106 -4.47 0.97 5.24
N TYR A 107 -4.62 -0.32 4.91
CA TYR A 107 -3.71 -0.99 3.98
C TYR A 107 -4.02 -0.61 2.53
N GLY A 108 -2.97 -0.57 1.73
CA GLY A 108 -3.06 -0.41 0.29
C GLY A 108 -2.57 -1.65 -0.45
N ILE A 109 -3.17 -1.88 -1.61
CA ILE A 109 -2.82 -2.92 -2.56
C ILE A 109 -2.24 -2.20 -3.78
N PHE A 110 -1.00 -2.53 -4.12
CA PHE A 110 -0.26 -1.84 -5.17
C PHE A 110 0.42 -2.82 -6.13
N TYR A 111 0.29 -2.55 -7.42
CA TYR A 111 1.02 -3.25 -8.47
C TYR A 111 1.56 -2.27 -9.49
N ILE A 112 2.76 -2.52 -10.01
CA ILE A 112 3.30 -1.78 -11.15
C ILE A 112 3.59 -2.77 -12.27
N TYR A 113 3.06 -2.51 -13.46
CA TYR A 113 3.30 -3.29 -14.66
C TYR A 113 3.98 -2.44 -15.72
N SER A 114 5.00 -3.00 -16.36
CA SER A 114 5.41 -2.55 -17.69
C SER A 114 4.56 -3.28 -18.73
N PHE A 115 4.21 -2.58 -19.82
CA PHE A 115 3.54 -3.17 -20.98
C PHE A 115 4.31 -2.95 -22.29
N ARG A 116 5.62 -2.69 -22.17
CA ARG A 116 6.53 -2.47 -23.28
C ARG A 116 6.40 -3.58 -24.33
N ASN A 117 6.34 -3.18 -25.61
CA ASN A 117 6.19 -4.06 -26.75
C ASN A 117 4.99 -5.03 -26.66
N ASN A 118 3.92 -4.62 -25.96
CA ASN A 118 2.73 -5.44 -25.70
C ASN A 118 2.97 -6.67 -24.81
N ILE A 119 4.05 -6.66 -24.02
CA ILE A 119 4.40 -7.77 -23.12
C ILE A 119 4.23 -7.30 -21.67
N PRO A 120 3.27 -7.86 -20.92
CA PRO A 120 3.10 -7.50 -19.52
C PRO A 120 4.23 -8.04 -18.66
N ARG A 121 4.86 -7.17 -17.87
CA ARG A 121 5.87 -7.52 -16.87
C ARG A 121 5.57 -6.85 -15.54
N LEU A 122 5.38 -7.65 -14.50
CA LEU A 122 5.20 -7.16 -13.13
C LEU A 122 6.53 -6.60 -12.60
N LEU A 123 6.56 -5.32 -12.24
CA LEU A 123 7.71 -4.59 -11.70
C LEU A 123 7.66 -4.44 -10.17
N PHE A 124 6.46 -4.26 -9.62
CA PHE A 124 6.25 -4.09 -8.18
C PHE A 124 4.99 -4.84 -7.74
N ASP A 125 5.07 -5.47 -6.57
CA ASP A 125 4.01 -6.21 -5.91
C ASP A 125 4.08 -5.90 -4.41
N PHE A 126 3.01 -5.35 -3.86
CA PHE A 126 2.98 -4.93 -2.46
C PHE A 126 3.20 -6.09 -1.46
N GLU A 127 2.77 -7.32 -1.76
CA GLU A 127 3.00 -8.46 -0.87
C GLU A 127 4.48 -8.83 -0.85
N LYS A 128 5.12 -8.85 -2.01
CA LYS A 128 6.57 -9.08 -2.10
C LYS A 128 7.35 -7.99 -1.38
N TYR A 129 6.93 -6.73 -1.50
CA TYR A 129 7.52 -5.62 -0.77
C TYR A 129 7.40 -5.83 0.75
N ASN A 130 6.19 -6.08 1.26
CA ASN A 130 5.94 -6.26 2.69
C ASN A 130 6.74 -7.44 3.27
N ASN A 131 6.87 -8.53 2.51
CA ASN A 131 7.65 -9.70 2.92
C ASN A 131 9.17 -9.46 2.87
N SER A 132 9.64 -8.52 2.06
CA SER A 132 11.08 -8.20 1.90
C SER A 132 11.54 -7.13 2.91
N TYR A 133 10.68 -6.17 3.22
CA TYR A 133 10.95 -5.07 4.15
C TYR A 133 10.19 -5.28 5.45
N THR A 134 10.67 -6.24 6.24
CA THR A 134 10.12 -6.56 7.56
C THR A 134 10.70 -5.69 8.67
N PHE A 135 9.94 -5.49 9.73
CA PHE A 135 10.34 -4.68 10.89
C PHE A 135 10.13 -5.41 12.20
N LYS A 136 10.89 -5.01 13.22
CA LYS A 136 10.68 -5.40 14.63
C LYS A 136 10.50 -4.14 15.45
N VAL A 137 9.42 -4.06 16.21
CA VAL A 137 9.11 -2.91 17.06
C VAL A 137 9.07 -3.36 18.51
N ASN A 138 9.99 -2.87 19.33
CA ASN A 138 10.01 -3.18 20.76
C ASN A 138 9.96 -1.88 21.56
N TYR A 139 9.18 -1.89 22.63
CA TYR A 139 9.33 -0.88 23.65
C TYR A 139 10.64 -1.14 24.39
N GLU A 140 11.31 -0.08 24.80
CA GLU A 140 12.58 -0.10 25.53
C GLU A 140 12.46 0.80 26.77
N ASP A 141 13.36 0.60 27.73
CA ASP A 141 13.43 1.46 28.92
C ASP A 141 13.57 2.96 28.54
N PHE A 142 13.16 3.82 29.48
CA PHE A 142 13.23 5.27 29.39
C PHE A 142 12.39 5.86 28.25
N TYR A 143 11.17 5.32 28.08
CA TYR A 143 10.15 5.82 27.16
C TYR A 143 10.60 5.83 25.71
N LYS A 144 11.34 4.79 25.31
CA LYS A 144 11.84 4.62 23.96
C LYS A 144 11.13 3.46 23.27
N VAL A 145 11.05 3.54 21.95
CA VAL A 145 10.60 2.43 21.10
C VAL A 145 11.65 2.21 20.02
N SER A 146 12.21 1.01 19.98
CA SER A 146 13.11 0.58 18.92
C SER A 146 12.31 0.08 17.71
N VAL A 147 12.67 0.55 16.51
CA VAL A 147 12.11 0.08 15.25
C VAL A 147 13.27 -0.42 14.40
N GLY A 148 13.49 -1.72 14.38
CA GLY A 148 14.55 -2.37 13.62
C GLY A 148 14.08 -2.80 12.24
N SER A 149 14.91 -2.62 11.21
CA SER A 149 14.77 -3.23 9.90
C SER A 149 15.92 -4.22 9.66
N PRO A 150 15.76 -5.51 10.04
CA PRO A 150 16.81 -6.52 9.86
C PRO A 150 17.32 -6.65 8.41
N PRO A 151 16.46 -6.61 7.36
CA PRO A 151 16.93 -6.73 5.98
C PRO A 151 17.90 -5.61 5.54
N LEU A 152 17.84 -4.44 6.18
CA LEU A 152 18.68 -3.28 5.86
C LEU A 152 19.74 -2.97 6.92
N ASP A 153 19.79 -3.76 8.00
CA ASP A 153 20.65 -3.53 9.17
C ASP A 153 20.52 -2.11 9.75
N LEU A 154 19.27 -1.67 9.93
CA LEU A 154 18.93 -0.34 10.46
C LEU A 154 18.16 -0.44 11.78
N LEU A 155 18.43 0.50 12.68
CA LEU A 155 17.73 0.66 13.95
C LEU A 155 17.34 2.13 14.13
N PHE A 156 16.05 2.37 14.34
CA PHE A 156 15.51 3.68 14.69
C PHE A 156 15.06 3.65 16.15
N THR A 157 15.18 4.78 16.84
CA THR A 157 14.70 4.93 18.22
C THR A 157 13.74 6.11 18.27
N LEU A 158 12.49 5.82 18.61
CA LEU A 158 11.45 6.82 18.80
C LEU A 158 11.36 7.18 20.28
N ASP A 159 11.28 8.47 20.59
CA ASP A 159 10.98 8.94 21.94
C ASP A 159 9.46 9.11 22.07
N ILE A 160 8.86 8.39 23.01
CA ILE A 160 7.41 8.43 23.27
C ILE A 160 7.04 9.17 24.55
N SER A 161 7.97 9.93 25.15
CA SER A 161 7.74 10.72 26.37
C SER A 161 6.56 11.70 26.22
N TYR A 162 6.23 12.08 25.00
CA TYR A 162 5.10 12.94 24.68
C TYR A 162 3.72 12.30 24.87
N LYS A 163 3.63 10.99 25.08
CA LYS A 163 2.35 10.27 25.25
C LYS A 163 1.65 10.58 26.59
N GLY A 164 2.37 11.19 27.53
CA GLY A 164 1.82 11.64 28.82
C GLY A 164 1.71 10.52 29.85
N TYR A 165 1.54 10.92 31.11
CA TYR A 165 1.59 10.03 32.27
C TYR A 165 0.54 8.90 32.22
N GLU A 166 -0.70 9.20 31.81
CA GLU A 166 -1.78 8.22 31.75
C GLU A 166 -1.45 7.03 30.85
N TYR A 167 -0.79 7.29 29.72
CA TYR A 167 -0.33 6.24 28.82
C TYR A 167 0.94 5.56 29.35
N LEU A 168 1.96 6.33 29.75
CA LEU A 168 3.27 5.79 30.10
C LEU A 168 3.26 4.97 31.40
N SER A 169 2.47 5.37 32.40
CA SER A 169 2.36 4.65 33.68
C SER A 169 1.75 3.25 33.57
N GLN A 170 1.10 2.94 32.44
CA GLN A 170 0.61 1.59 32.14
C GLN A 170 1.73 0.65 31.67
N LEU A 171 2.85 1.20 31.17
CA LEU A 171 3.92 0.46 30.51
C LEU A 171 5.22 0.47 31.32
N TYR A 172 5.46 1.53 32.08
CA TYR A 172 6.71 1.80 32.78
C TYR A 172 6.51 1.99 34.29
N ASP A 173 7.52 1.59 35.05
CA ASP A 173 7.61 1.91 36.47
C ASP A 173 8.02 3.38 36.72
N GLU A 174 8.11 3.76 37.99
CA GLU A 174 8.48 5.12 38.41
C GLU A 174 9.91 5.54 38.01
N ASN A 175 10.78 4.57 37.69
CA ASN A 175 12.15 4.82 37.21
C ASN A 175 12.22 4.88 35.67
N GLY A 176 11.08 4.74 34.98
CA GLY A 176 11.01 4.70 33.53
C GLY A 176 11.43 3.35 32.94
N LYS A 177 11.53 2.29 33.74
CA LYS A 177 11.83 0.94 33.26
C LYS A 177 10.55 0.23 32.84
N LEU A 178 10.59 -0.57 31.78
CA LEU A 178 9.44 -1.38 31.39
C LEU A 178 9.03 -2.35 32.51
N ILE A 179 7.72 -2.39 32.78
CA ILE A 179 7.14 -3.33 33.75
C ILE A 179 7.25 -4.76 33.21
N GLN A 180 7.07 -4.93 31.89
CA GLN A 180 7.24 -6.18 31.15
C GLN A 180 7.59 -5.89 29.68
N PRO A 181 8.17 -6.86 28.93
CA PRO A 181 8.42 -6.69 27.51
C PRO A 181 7.12 -6.46 26.71
N ILE A 182 7.13 -5.47 25.82
CA ILE A 182 5.99 -5.09 24.97
C ILE A 182 6.47 -4.85 23.55
N GLN A 183 5.68 -5.28 22.58
CA GLN A 183 5.96 -5.10 21.16
C GLN A 183 4.91 -4.22 20.51
N GLY A 184 5.37 -3.41 19.56
CA GLY A 184 4.51 -2.76 18.59
C GLY A 184 4.56 -3.50 17.25
N GLU A 185 4.10 -2.85 16.19
CA GLU A 185 4.13 -3.40 14.85
C GLU A 185 4.33 -2.31 13.80
N VAL A 186 5.02 -2.63 12.70
CA VAL A 186 4.91 -1.84 11.46
C VAL A 186 3.93 -2.55 10.56
N LEU A 187 2.83 -1.87 10.25
CA LEU A 187 1.76 -2.39 9.42
C LEU A 187 2.19 -2.56 7.96
N SER A 188 1.39 -3.29 7.18
CA SER A 188 1.52 -3.37 5.72
C SER A 188 1.55 -1.98 5.07
N ALA A 189 2.17 -1.88 3.88
CA ALA A 189 2.12 -0.67 3.05
C ALA A 189 0.70 -0.10 2.99
N GLY A 190 0.56 1.14 3.45
CA GLY A 190 -0.72 1.87 3.46
C GLY A 190 -0.83 2.86 2.31
N ALA A 191 0.31 3.41 1.87
CA ALA A 191 0.38 4.30 0.71
C ALA A 191 1.64 4.05 -0.11
N LEU A 192 1.53 4.27 -1.42
CA LEU A 192 2.61 4.24 -2.38
C LEU A 192 2.52 5.47 -3.27
N TYR A 193 3.50 6.36 -3.18
CA TYR A 193 3.52 7.59 -3.95
C TYR A 193 4.60 7.55 -5.03
N PRO A 194 4.25 7.76 -6.31
CA PRO A 194 5.20 8.12 -7.35
C PRO A 194 5.82 9.47 -7.02
N ILE A 195 7.15 9.56 -6.95
CA ILE A 195 7.86 10.81 -6.69
C ILE A 195 9.00 11.02 -7.69
N VAL A 196 9.24 12.28 -8.06
CA VAL A 196 10.40 12.67 -8.88
C VAL A 196 11.52 13.10 -7.95
N THR A 197 12.58 12.30 -7.84
CA THR A 197 13.76 12.59 -7.01
C THR A 197 14.87 13.30 -7.77
N ASN A 198 14.94 13.09 -9.09
CA ASN A 198 15.88 13.76 -9.98
C ASN A 198 15.12 14.67 -10.94
N GLN A 199 15.15 15.98 -10.68
CA GLN A 199 14.44 16.98 -11.49
C GLN A 199 14.95 17.09 -12.94
N LYS A 200 16.11 16.50 -13.26
CA LYS A 200 16.63 16.43 -14.65
C LYS A 200 16.07 15.23 -15.42
N SER A 201 15.40 14.31 -14.73
CA SER A 201 14.74 13.15 -15.32
C SER A 201 13.23 13.27 -15.14
N MET A 202 12.47 12.67 -16.06
CA MET A 202 11.01 12.56 -15.95
C MET A 202 10.55 11.20 -15.40
N ASN A 203 11.48 10.41 -14.84
CA ASN A 203 11.17 9.13 -14.23
C ASN A 203 10.74 9.25 -12.76
N TYR A 204 10.07 8.21 -12.28
CA TYR A 204 9.49 8.14 -10.95
C TYR A 204 10.21 7.09 -10.10
N ASP A 205 10.59 7.52 -8.90
CA ASP A 205 10.87 6.64 -7.77
C ASP A 205 9.58 6.43 -6.96
N LEU A 206 9.62 5.57 -5.95
CA LEU A 206 8.47 5.25 -5.11
C LEU A 206 8.75 5.61 -3.66
N LEU A 207 7.80 6.27 -2.99
CA LEU A 207 7.81 6.45 -1.55
C LEU A 207 6.71 5.59 -0.92
N VAL A 208 7.11 4.58 -0.17
CA VAL A 208 6.19 3.70 0.58
C VAL A 208 6.01 4.23 1.99
N PHE A 209 4.77 4.32 2.45
CA PHE A 209 4.43 4.64 3.83
C PHE A 209 3.81 3.45 4.54
N GLN A 210 4.32 3.16 5.74
CA GLN A 210 3.80 2.15 6.64
C GLN A 210 3.62 2.74 8.04
N ARG A 211 2.49 2.47 8.67
CA ARG A 211 2.22 2.99 10.02
C ARG A 211 2.92 2.15 11.07
N ILE A 212 3.54 2.80 12.04
CA ILE A 212 4.11 2.19 13.23
C ILE A 212 3.06 2.30 14.33
N ILE A 213 2.57 1.18 14.81
CA ILE A 213 1.60 1.11 15.89
C ILE A 213 2.22 0.55 17.17
N GLY A 214 1.69 1.00 18.31
CA GLY A 214 2.07 0.56 19.63
C GLY A 214 1.20 -0.59 20.12
N ILE A 215 0.71 -0.49 21.35
CA ILE A 215 -0.07 -1.53 22.05
C ILE A 215 -1.45 -1.81 21.44
N SER A 216 -1.90 -0.98 20.49
CA SER A 216 -3.15 -1.16 19.76
C SER A 216 -3.09 -0.50 18.39
N ASN A 217 -3.98 -0.89 17.48
CA ASN A 217 -4.03 -0.31 16.14
C ASN A 217 -4.36 1.20 16.11
N SER A 218 -5.03 1.73 17.15
CA SER A 218 -5.30 3.16 17.29
C SER A 218 -4.10 3.94 17.85
N ASP A 219 -3.13 3.25 18.44
CA ASP A 219 -1.94 3.85 19.02
C ASP A 219 -0.84 4.05 17.98
N THR A 220 -0.96 5.11 17.17
CA THR A 220 0.08 5.45 16.20
C THR A 220 1.29 6.05 16.91
N LEU A 221 2.46 5.45 16.69
CA LEU A 221 3.75 5.94 17.18
C LEU A 221 4.48 6.78 16.12
N GLY A 222 4.25 6.48 14.85
CA GLY A 222 4.89 7.15 13.73
C GLY A 222 4.65 6.42 12.41
N HIS A 223 5.51 6.69 11.44
CA HIS A 223 5.48 6.07 10.13
C HIS A 223 6.89 5.69 9.69
N VAL A 224 7.01 4.56 9.01
CA VAL A 224 8.18 4.24 8.18
C VAL A 224 7.94 4.86 6.80
N GLU A 225 8.97 5.54 6.30
CA GLU A 225 9.05 6.09 4.95
C GLU A 225 10.18 5.41 4.20
N ASN A 226 9.86 4.63 3.16
CA ASN A 226 10.85 3.90 2.38
C ASN A 226 10.90 4.43 0.94
N LEU A 227 11.99 5.12 0.60
CA LEU A 227 12.26 5.58 -0.76
C LEU A 227 12.92 4.47 -1.57
N LEU A 228 12.19 3.99 -2.58
CA LEU A 228 12.65 2.97 -3.51
C LEU A 228 13.00 3.57 -4.87
N THR A 229 14.07 3.07 -5.46
CA THR A 229 14.47 3.41 -6.83
C THR A 229 14.58 2.16 -7.69
N TRP A 230 14.21 2.27 -8.97
CA TRP A 230 14.47 1.21 -9.93
C TRP A 230 15.96 1.14 -10.25
N ASN A 231 16.54 -0.06 -10.11
CA ASN A 231 17.97 -0.33 -10.37
C ASN A 231 18.24 -0.99 -11.75
N GLY A 232 17.21 -1.13 -12.59
CA GLY A 232 17.28 -1.85 -13.86
C GLY A 232 16.61 -3.23 -13.82
N THR A 233 16.41 -3.82 -12.64
CA THR A 233 15.80 -5.15 -12.46
C THR A 233 14.68 -5.20 -11.44
N GLN A 234 14.79 -4.42 -10.36
CA GLN A 234 13.80 -4.33 -9.29
C GLN A 234 13.89 -2.98 -8.59
N PHE A 235 12.87 -2.68 -7.78
CA PHE A 235 12.91 -1.57 -6.84
C PHE A 235 13.76 -1.93 -5.62
N ILE A 236 14.73 -1.08 -5.29
CA ILE A 236 15.58 -1.23 -4.11
C ILE A 236 15.43 -0.01 -3.20
N SER A 237 15.51 -0.22 -1.88
CA SER A 237 15.54 0.87 -0.91
C SER A 237 16.83 1.67 -1.05
N THR A 238 16.70 2.99 -1.17
CA THR A 238 17.80 3.95 -1.18
C THR A 238 17.84 4.80 0.07
N ARG A 239 16.70 4.96 0.73
CA ARG A 239 16.58 5.69 1.99
C ARG A 239 15.37 5.18 2.74
N LEU A 240 15.63 4.72 3.96
CA LEU A 240 14.59 4.38 4.92
C LEU A 240 14.66 5.37 6.08
N ALA A 241 13.52 5.94 6.45
CA ALA A 241 13.41 6.87 7.57
C ALA A 241 12.17 6.55 8.42
N THR A 242 12.16 7.05 9.64
CA THR A 242 10.96 7.08 10.49
C THR A 242 10.52 8.51 10.75
N ALA A 243 9.24 8.79 10.58
CA ALA A 243 8.62 10.07 10.88
C ALA A 243 7.72 9.95 12.12
N ILE A 244 7.77 10.95 13.00
CA ILE A 244 6.90 11.07 14.17
C ILE A 244 6.06 12.34 14.06
N LEU A 245 4.87 12.32 14.66
CA LEU A 245 4.00 13.50 14.68
C LEU A 245 4.55 14.56 15.64
N GLY A 246 4.40 15.83 15.24
CA GLY A 246 4.72 16.96 16.11
C GLY A 246 3.83 16.97 17.35
N THR A 247 4.40 17.42 18.46
CA THR A 247 3.70 17.60 19.74
C THR A 247 3.43 19.08 19.96
N LYS A 248 2.55 19.42 20.92
CA LYS A 248 2.34 20.83 21.27
C LYS A 248 3.67 21.42 21.72
N TYR A 249 4.04 22.56 21.12
CA TYR A 249 5.20 23.33 21.55
C TYR A 249 4.98 23.80 22.99
N ILE A 250 5.86 23.37 23.90
CA ILE A 250 5.93 23.89 25.26
C ILE A 250 7.11 24.85 25.26
N SER A 251 6.89 26.12 25.62
CA SER A 251 8.00 27.07 25.76
C SER A 251 8.94 26.56 26.84
N LEU A 252 10.23 26.53 26.53
CA LEU A 252 11.25 26.42 27.55
C LEU A 252 11.35 27.81 28.18
N ASP A 253 10.59 28.02 29.25
CA ASP A 253 10.77 29.18 30.14
C ASP A 253 12.03 28.99 30.98
#